data_AF-A0A1Q3REA6-F1
#
_entry.id   AF-A0A1Q3REA6-F1
#
_cell.length_a   1.000
_cell.length_b   1.000
_cell.length_c   1.000
_cell.angle_alpha   90.00
_cell.angle_beta   90.00
_cell.angle_gamma   90.00
#
_symmetry.space_group_name_H-M   'P 1'
#
loop_
_entity.id
_entity.type
_entity.pdbx_description
1 polymer ?
#
loop_
_entity_poly.entity_id
_entity_poly.type
_entity_poly.pdbx_seq_one_letter_code
_entity_poly.pdbx_strand_id
1 'polypeptide(L)'
;MSIDIVNSSLRLGLVSPDWTFVFQLINTLILYLILRKFLFGPVTAFMEKRENEIKNQIQAAKNLDLEAQQLKADYEAKLIHADDEGKDIVKKYTQRAENRAFEIVKAAETEVDTMKLNAHRELERERVKAVNELKGQISELTILAASKVVEKDLNEADHKELINKFISEVGETQWQN
;
A
#
# COMPACT_ATOMS: atom_id res chain seq x y z
N MET A 1 58.72 -2.93 113.51
CA MET A 1 57.67 -3.95 113.52
C MET A 1 57.44 -4.36 112.08
N SER A 2 58.13 -5.41 111.67
CA SER A 2 57.97 -6.04 110.35
C SER A 2 56.61 -6.72 110.27
N ILE A 3 56.01 -6.78 109.08
CA ILE A 3 55.07 -7.81 108.54
C ILE A 3 54.69 -7.30 107.14
N ASP A 4 55.44 -7.70 106.12
CA ASP A 4 55.11 -8.74 105.12
C ASP A 4 54.49 -8.10 103.85
N ILE A 5 55.31 -7.65 102.90
CA ILE A 5 55.82 -8.43 101.76
C ILE A 5 54.68 -8.90 100.84
N VAL A 6 54.53 -8.16 99.74
CA VAL A 6 54.44 -8.66 98.36
C VAL A 6 53.90 -10.08 98.21
N ASN A 7 52.61 -10.19 97.87
CA ASN A 7 52.19 -11.21 96.91
C ASN A 7 50.94 -10.76 96.16
N SER A 8 51.13 -9.81 95.24
CA SER A 8 50.29 -9.73 94.05
C SER A 8 50.53 -10.99 93.23
N SER A 9 49.90 -12.10 93.62
CA SER A 9 49.81 -13.27 92.76
C SER A 9 48.91 -12.88 91.59
N LEU A 10 49.55 -12.37 90.53
CA LEU A 10 49.16 -12.68 89.17
C LEU A 10 48.91 -14.19 89.15
N ARG A 11 47.65 -14.59 89.34
CA ARG A 11 47.18 -15.87 88.85
C ARG A 11 47.21 -15.72 87.33
N LEU A 12 48.42 -15.84 86.78
CA LEU A 12 48.57 -16.45 85.47
C LEU A 12 47.79 -17.75 85.62
N GLY A 13 46.60 -17.80 85.01
CA GLY A 13 45.68 -18.91 85.04
C GLY A 13 46.28 -20.09 84.29
N LEU A 14 47.42 -20.58 84.79
CA LEU A 14 47.94 -21.90 84.50
C LEU A 14 46.98 -22.82 85.21
N VAL A 15 46.10 -23.39 84.42
CA VAL A 15 45.15 -24.38 84.90
C VAL A 15 45.98 -25.49 85.52
N SER A 16 45.92 -25.62 86.84
CA SER A 16 46.42 -26.80 87.54
C SER A 16 45.78 -28.03 86.88
N PRO A 17 46.50 -29.16 86.73
CA PRO A 17 45.92 -30.40 86.21
C PRO A 17 44.99 -31.02 87.26
N ASP A 18 43.95 -30.27 87.60
CA ASP A 18 42.84 -30.67 88.44
C ASP A 18 41.72 -31.18 87.54
N TRP A 19 40.81 -31.95 88.13
CA TRP A 19 39.62 -32.48 87.45
C TRP A 19 38.75 -31.40 86.75
N THR A 20 38.90 -30.13 87.14
CA THR A 20 38.30 -28.95 86.50
C THR A 20 38.83 -28.67 85.09
N PHE A 21 40.10 -28.94 84.79
CA PHE A 21 40.66 -28.79 83.44
C PHE A 21 40.02 -29.77 82.46
N VAL A 22 39.82 -31.01 82.88
CA VAL A 22 39.16 -32.04 82.07
C VAL A 22 37.71 -31.64 81.76
N PHE A 23 36.97 -31.14 82.76
CA PHE A 23 35.62 -30.62 82.53
C PHE A 23 35.60 -29.39 81.62
N GLN A 24 36.56 -28.47 81.76
CA GLN A 24 36.67 -27.31 80.87
C GLN A 24 36.99 -27.71 79.44
N LEU A 25 37.85 -28.71 79.24
CA LEU A 25 38.17 -29.25 77.92
C LEU A 25 36.94 -29.90 77.29
N ILE A 26 36.23 -30.75 78.04
CA ILE A 26 34.98 -31.38 77.57
C ILE A 26 33.94 -30.32 77.20
N ASN A 27 33.74 -29.29 78.03
CA ASN A 27 32.81 -28.20 77.75
C ASN A 27 33.20 -27.43 76.48
N THR A 28 34.49 -27.11 76.32
CA THR A 28 35.02 -26.46 75.11
C THR A 28 34.79 -27.33 73.86
N LEU A 29 34.96 -28.65 73.98
CA LEU A 29 34.78 -29.60 72.88
C LEU A 29 33.30 -29.74 72.50
N ILE A 30 32.40 -29.81 73.48
CA ILE A 30 30.94 -29.81 73.26
C ILE A 30 30.51 -28.50 72.57
N LEU A 31 30.97 -27.35 73.08
CA LEU A 31 30.68 -26.05 72.48
C LEU A 31 31.21 -25.97 71.04
N TYR A 32 32.43 -26.44 70.79
CA TYR A 32 33.01 -26.51 69.45
C TYR A 32 32.19 -27.38 68.49
N LEU A 33 31.72 -28.55 68.94
CA LEU A 33 30.89 -29.43 68.12
C LEU A 33 29.52 -28.81 67.81
N ILE A 34 28.91 -28.12 68.78
CA ILE A 34 27.66 -27.39 68.58
C ILE A 34 27.86 -26.25 67.58
N LEU A 35 28.89 -25.41 67.77
CA LEU A 35 29.24 -24.33 66.84
C LEU A 35 29.56 -24.87 65.45
N ARG A 36 30.31 -25.97 65.35
CA ARG A 36 30.64 -26.58 64.07
C ARG A 36 29.39 -27.03 63.32
N LYS A 37 28.45 -27.68 64.00
CA LYS A 37 27.21 -28.16 63.38
C LYS A 37 26.25 -27.01 63.06
N PHE A 38 26.20 -25.98 63.91
CA PHE A 38 25.19 -24.92 63.82
C PHE A 38 25.63 -23.70 62.99
N LEU A 39 26.92 -23.34 62.93
CA LEU A 39 27.40 -22.19 62.15
C LEU A 39 27.82 -22.55 60.73
N PHE A 40 28.55 -23.65 60.52
CA PHE A 40 29.13 -23.90 59.19
C PHE A 40 28.06 -24.03 58.12
N GLY A 41 26.99 -24.80 58.38
CA GLY A 41 25.87 -24.97 57.45
C GLY A 41 25.22 -23.66 57.00
N PRO A 42 24.67 -22.81 57.90
CA PRO A 42 24.01 -21.57 57.49
C PRO A 42 24.98 -20.54 56.91
N VAL A 43 26.24 -20.49 57.37
CA VAL A 43 27.22 -19.53 56.83
C VAL A 43 27.64 -19.90 55.41
N THR A 44 27.94 -21.17 55.13
CA THR A 44 28.26 -21.59 53.76
C THR A 44 27.05 -21.47 52.84
N ALA A 45 25.85 -21.85 53.30
CA ALA A 45 24.63 -21.71 52.53
C ALA A 45 24.33 -20.24 52.18
N PHE A 46 24.58 -19.31 53.10
CA PHE A 46 24.41 -17.88 52.84
C PHE A 46 25.41 -17.37 51.80
N MET A 47 26.67 -17.81 51.87
CA MET A 47 27.69 -17.43 50.88
C MET A 47 27.40 -18.02 49.51
N GLU A 48 27.04 -19.30 49.42
CA GLU A 48 26.63 -19.94 48.15
C GLU A 48 25.39 -19.27 47.55
N LYS A 49 24.41 -18.91 48.39
CA LYS A 49 23.22 -18.17 47.94
C LYS A 49 23.61 -16.83 47.32
N ARG A 50 24.49 -16.06 47.98
CA ARG A 50 24.99 -14.78 47.45
C ARG A 50 25.77 -14.95 46.16
N GLU A 51 26.63 -15.95 46.09
CA GLU A 51 27.41 -16.24 44.88
C GLU A 51 26.48 -16.62 43.71
N ASN A 52 25.52 -17.50 43.94
CA ASN A 52 24.54 -17.90 42.93
C ASN A 52 23.65 -16.74 42.50
N GLU A 53 23.22 -15.89 43.43
CA GLU A 53 22.41 -14.72 43.11
C GLU A 53 23.19 -13.74 42.21
N ILE A 54 24.46 -13.45 42.53
CA ILE A 54 25.32 -12.61 41.71
C ILE A 54 25.56 -13.23 40.33
N LYS A 55 25.87 -14.53 40.27
CA LYS A 55 26.06 -15.24 38.99
C LYS A 55 24.80 -15.19 38.14
N ASN A 56 23.63 -15.41 38.74
CA ASN A 56 22.35 -15.36 38.04
C ASN A 56 22.04 -13.95 37.53
N GLN A 57 22.29 -12.92 38.33
CA GLN A 57 22.11 -11.52 37.90
C GLN A 57 23.03 -11.16 36.74
N ILE A 58 24.31 -11.56 36.79
CA ILE A 58 25.27 -11.33 35.70
C ILE A 58 24.83 -12.10 34.44
N GLN A 59 24.40 -13.35 34.58
CA GLN A 59 23.96 -14.14 33.44
C GLN A 59 22.68 -13.57 32.83
N ALA A 60 21.72 -13.14 33.65
CA ALA A 60 20.51 -12.48 33.18
C ALA A 60 20.84 -11.17 32.46
N ALA A 61 21.74 -10.35 32.99
CA ALA A 61 22.19 -9.12 32.34
C ALA A 61 22.86 -9.38 30.99
N LYS A 62 23.71 -10.41 30.89
CA LYS A 62 24.32 -10.83 29.62
C LYS A 62 23.29 -11.31 28.60
N ASN A 63 22.32 -12.11 29.06
CA ASN A 63 21.26 -12.60 28.18
C ASN A 63 20.38 -11.44 27.67
N LEU A 64 20.04 -10.49 28.53
CA LEU A 64 19.29 -9.29 28.16
C LEU A 64 20.06 -8.41 27.17
N ASP A 65 21.38 -8.25 27.35
CA ASP A 65 22.22 -7.50 26.40
C ASP A 65 22.27 -8.20 25.03
N LEU A 66 22.42 -9.52 25.00
CA LEU A 66 22.37 -10.30 23.76
C LEU A 66 21.01 -10.21 23.07
N GLU A 67 19.91 -10.32 23.82
CA GLU A 67 18.55 -10.19 23.30
C GLU A 67 18.29 -8.78 22.77
N ALA A 68 18.76 -7.75 23.47
CA ALA A 68 18.65 -6.36 23.02
C ALA A 68 19.46 -6.12 21.73
N GLN A 69 20.66 -6.69 21.60
CA GLN A 69 21.47 -6.60 20.39
C GLN A 69 20.81 -7.33 19.21
N GLN A 70 20.28 -8.53 19.43
CA GLN A 70 19.52 -9.27 18.41
C GLN A 70 18.30 -8.50 17.96
N LEU A 71 17.50 -8.00 18.91
CA LEU A 71 16.31 -7.22 18.62
C LEU A 71 16.66 -5.94 17.84
N LYS A 72 17.74 -5.25 18.21
CA LYS A 72 18.23 -4.08 17.48
C LYS A 72 18.61 -4.45 16.04
N ALA A 73 19.37 -5.52 15.84
CA ALA A 73 19.75 -5.97 14.50
C ALA A 73 18.52 -6.33 13.64
N ASP A 74 17.54 -7.00 14.22
CA ASP A 74 16.27 -7.33 13.55
C ASP A 74 15.49 -6.07 13.17
N TYR A 75 15.45 -5.06 14.04
CA TYR A 75 14.80 -3.79 13.74
C TYR A 75 15.53 -3.01 12.64
N GLU A 76 16.86 -2.96 12.67
CA GLU A 76 17.67 -2.33 11.62
C GLU A 76 17.45 -3.02 10.27
N ALA A 77 17.43 -4.36 10.25
CA ALA A 77 17.13 -5.13 9.05
C ALA A 77 15.72 -4.87 8.51
N LYS A 78 14.71 -4.83 9.40
CA LYS A 78 13.32 -4.50 9.02
C LYS A 78 13.20 -3.08 8.48
N LEU A 79 13.95 -2.12 9.05
CA LEU A 79 13.93 -0.73 8.59
C LEU A 79 14.51 -0.61 7.19
N ILE A 80 15.63 -1.29 6.90
CA ILE A 80 16.23 -1.33 5.57
C ILE A 80 15.25 -1.97 4.57
N HIS A 81 14.66 -3.10 4.94
CA HIS A 81 13.67 -3.78 4.09
C HIS A 81 12.46 -2.90 3.79
N ALA A 82 11.94 -2.19 4.80
CA ALA A 82 10.81 -1.27 4.62
C ALA A 82 11.16 -0.07 3.73
N ASP A 83 12.38 0.45 3.81
CA ASP A 83 12.85 1.54 2.94
C ASP A 83 12.97 1.07 1.48
N ASP A 84 13.53 -0.13 1.26
CA ASP A 84 13.64 -0.75 -0.06
C ASP A 84 12.25 -1.08 -0.67
N GLU A 85 11.35 -1.66 0.12
CA GLU A 85 9.95 -1.86 -0.31
C GLU A 85 9.26 -0.54 -0.64
N GLY A 86 9.47 0.50 0.18
CA GLY A 86 8.93 1.84 -0.07
C GLY A 86 9.41 2.42 -1.40
N LYS A 87 10.71 2.30 -1.70
CA LYS A 87 11.29 2.72 -2.97
C LYS A 87 10.74 1.92 -4.15
N ASP A 88 10.59 0.60 -4.02
CA ASP A 88 10.04 -0.24 -5.08
C ASP A 88 8.56 0.09 -5.37
N ILE A 89 7.77 0.31 -4.32
CA ILE A 89 6.38 0.78 -4.42
C ILE A 89 6.35 2.09 -5.22
N VAL A 90 7.09 3.11 -4.79
CA VAL A 90 7.09 4.41 -5.49
C VAL A 90 7.49 4.25 -6.96
N LYS A 91 8.57 3.51 -7.24
CA LYS A 91 9.03 3.25 -8.61
C LYS A 91 7.96 2.56 -9.46
N LYS A 92 7.31 1.53 -8.93
CA LYS A 92 6.25 0.77 -9.61
C LYS A 92 5.03 1.64 -9.90
N TYR A 93 4.63 2.48 -8.95
CA TYR A 93 3.49 3.38 -9.14
C TYR A 93 3.82 4.51 -10.12
N THR A 94 5.03 5.07 -10.10
CA THR A 94 5.49 6.05 -11.10
C THR A 94 5.47 5.44 -12.50
N GLN A 95 6.04 4.25 -12.69
CA GLN A 95 6.03 3.58 -14.01
C GLN A 95 4.60 3.29 -14.49
N ARG A 96 3.71 2.86 -13.59
CA ARG A 96 2.30 2.64 -13.92
C ARG A 96 1.59 3.93 -14.29
N ALA A 97 1.88 5.03 -13.60
CA ALA A 97 1.31 6.34 -13.88
C ALA A 97 1.77 6.84 -15.26
N GLU A 98 3.05 6.72 -15.58
CA GLU A 98 3.61 7.07 -16.89
C GLU A 98 2.97 6.24 -18.02
N ASN A 99 2.90 4.91 -17.85
CA ASN A 99 2.25 4.04 -18.82
C ASN A 99 0.78 4.40 -19.00
N ARG A 100 0.08 4.71 -17.90
CA ARG A 100 -1.34 5.09 -17.95
C ARG A 100 -1.53 6.44 -18.64
N ALA A 101 -0.66 7.41 -18.38
CA ALA A 101 -0.69 8.70 -19.07
C ALA A 101 -0.48 8.51 -20.58
N PHE A 102 0.48 7.69 -20.97
CA PHE A 102 0.72 7.35 -22.38
C PHE A 102 -0.51 6.67 -23.03
N GLU A 103 -1.13 5.71 -22.34
CA GLU A 103 -2.36 5.05 -22.82
C GLU A 103 -3.51 6.05 -23.00
N ILE A 104 -3.69 6.98 -22.05
CA ILE A 104 -4.74 8.00 -22.11
C ILE A 104 -4.52 8.92 -23.32
N VAL A 105 -3.30 9.40 -23.52
CA VAL A 105 -2.96 10.27 -24.66
C VAL A 105 -3.21 9.53 -25.97
N LYS A 106 -2.73 8.28 -26.10
CA LYS A 106 -2.92 7.47 -27.30
C LYS A 106 -4.40 7.17 -27.59
N ALA A 107 -5.18 6.90 -26.54
CA ALA A 107 -6.62 6.69 -26.67
C ALA A 107 -7.32 7.98 -27.15
N ALA A 108 -6.95 9.13 -26.58
CA ALA A 108 -7.49 10.44 -26.97
C ALA A 108 -7.13 10.79 -28.43
N GLU A 109 -5.89 10.54 -28.87
CA GLU A 109 -5.49 10.73 -30.27
C GLU A 109 -6.32 9.86 -31.22
N THR A 110 -6.51 8.58 -30.87
CA THR A 110 -7.32 7.65 -31.66
C THR A 110 -8.79 8.07 -31.72
N GLU A 111 -9.34 8.58 -30.61
CA GLU A 111 -10.70 9.09 -30.55
C GLU A 111 -10.87 10.34 -31.40
N VAL A 112 -9.92 11.27 -31.33
CA VAL A 112 -9.90 12.50 -32.16
C VAL A 112 -9.85 12.15 -33.65
N ASP A 113 -9.02 11.19 -34.05
CA ASP A 113 -8.93 10.78 -35.46
C ASP A 113 -10.22 10.11 -35.93
N THR A 114 -10.84 9.29 -35.09
CA THR A 114 -12.15 8.68 -35.36
C THR A 114 -13.24 9.75 -35.48
N MET A 115 -13.22 10.76 -34.58
CA MET A 115 -14.15 11.88 -34.61
C MET A 115 -14.01 12.70 -35.90
N LYS A 116 -12.77 13.00 -36.33
CA LYS A 116 -12.51 13.71 -37.60
C LYS A 116 -13.03 12.93 -38.80
N LEU A 117 -12.77 11.62 -38.83
CA LEU A 117 -13.25 10.75 -39.92
C LEU A 117 -14.78 10.74 -39.98
N ASN A 118 -15.45 10.63 -38.84
CA ASN A 118 -16.90 10.67 -38.77
C ASN A 118 -17.46 12.04 -39.18
N ALA A 119 -16.84 13.13 -38.74
CA ALA A 119 -17.22 14.49 -39.15
C ALA A 119 -17.07 14.70 -40.67
N HIS A 120 -16.01 14.17 -41.29
CA HIS A 120 -15.85 14.21 -42.75
C HIS A 120 -16.92 13.41 -43.48
N ARG A 121 -17.26 12.21 -42.98
CA ARG A 121 -18.35 11.40 -43.55
C ARG A 121 -19.70 12.11 -43.44
N GLU A 122 -19.96 12.76 -42.32
CA GLU A 122 -21.18 13.53 -42.08
C GLU A 122 -21.26 14.75 -43.01
N LEU A 123 -20.16 15.49 -43.17
CA LEU A 123 -20.07 16.62 -44.09
C LEU A 123 -20.34 16.21 -45.54
N GLU A 124 -19.78 15.10 -45.99
CA GLU A 124 -20.03 14.60 -47.35
C GLU A 124 -21.49 14.16 -47.53
N ARG A 125 -22.09 13.52 -46.51
CA ARG A 125 -23.51 13.19 -46.53
C ARG A 125 -24.39 14.44 -46.62
N GLU A 126 -24.08 15.46 -45.83
CA GLU A 126 -24.85 16.70 -45.80
C GLU A 126 -24.69 17.50 -47.11
N ARG A 127 -23.49 17.47 -47.72
CA ARG A 127 -23.27 18.03 -49.06
C ARG A 127 -24.15 17.37 -50.10
N VAL A 128 -24.18 16.04 -50.14
CA VAL A 128 -25.01 15.29 -51.11
C VAL A 128 -26.49 15.62 -50.90
N LYS A 129 -26.94 15.70 -49.64
CA LYS A 129 -28.30 16.07 -49.29
C LYS A 129 -28.63 17.50 -49.75
N ALA A 130 -27.78 18.49 -49.47
CA ALA A 130 -27.96 19.87 -49.89
C ALA A 130 -28.02 19.99 -51.43
N VAL A 131 -27.16 19.27 -52.16
CA VAL A 131 -27.20 19.24 -53.64
C VAL A 131 -28.51 18.66 -54.15
N ASN A 132 -29.02 17.59 -53.53
CA ASN A 132 -30.30 16.99 -53.92
C ASN A 132 -31.49 17.91 -53.62
N GLU A 133 -31.48 18.60 -52.48
CA GLU A 133 -32.49 19.60 -52.14
C GLU A 133 -32.49 20.78 -53.14
N LEU A 134 -31.31 21.29 -53.50
CA LEU A 134 -31.18 22.34 -54.53
C LEU A 134 -31.70 21.88 -55.89
N LYS A 135 -31.41 20.64 -56.31
CA LYS A 135 -31.96 20.07 -57.55
C LYS A 135 -33.48 19.98 -57.53
N GLY A 136 -34.07 19.65 -56.39
CA GLY A 136 -35.52 19.65 -56.18
C GLY A 136 -36.12 21.04 -56.37
N GLN A 137 -35.56 22.04 -55.69
CA GLN A 137 -36.01 23.44 -55.78
C GLN A 137 -35.86 24.01 -57.20
N ILE A 138 -34.76 23.69 -57.89
CA ILE A 138 -34.54 24.11 -59.29
C ILE A 138 -35.57 23.47 -60.22
N SER A 139 -35.87 22.18 -60.03
CA SER A 139 -36.89 21.47 -60.82
C SER A 139 -38.27 22.12 -60.65
N GLU A 140 -38.65 22.44 -59.41
CA GLU A 140 -39.90 23.12 -59.09
C GLU A 140 -39.98 24.52 -59.72
N LEU A 141 -38.90 25.31 -59.61
CA LEU A 141 -38.81 26.64 -60.23
C LEU A 141 -38.87 26.56 -61.77
N THR A 142 -38.26 25.54 -62.36
CA THR A 142 -38.27 25.31 -63.81
C THR A 142 -39.67 24.96 -64.31
N ILE A 143 -40.41 24.12 -63.57
CA ILE A 143 -41.81 23.80 -63.88
C ILE A 143 -42.67 25.07 -63.79
N LEU A 144 -42.53 25.85 -62.70
CA LEU A 144 -43.25 27.12 -62.54
C LEU A 144 -42.96 28.11 -63.68
N ALA A 145 -41.69 28.24 -64.08
CA ALA A 145 -41.29 29.11 -65.19
C ALA A 145 -41.87 28.61 -66.53
N ALA A 146 -41.79 27.32 -66.81
CA ALA A 146 -42.36 26.71 -68.01
C ALA A 146 -43.89 26.89 -68.07
N SER A 147 -44.60 26.65 -66.96
CA SER A 147 -46.03 26.90 -66.84
C SER A 147 -46.38 28.36 -67.13
N LYS A 148 -45.59 29.32 -66.63
CA LYS A 148 -45.82 30.75 -66.86
C LYS A 148 -45.59 31.17 -68.32
N VAL A 149 -44.60 30.58 -69.00
CA VAL A 149 -44.34 30.82 -70.43
C VAL A 149 -45.48 30.25 -71.27
N VAL A 150 -45.89 29.00 -71.02
CA VAL A 150 -47.04 28.38 -71.71
C VAL A 150 -48.32 29.20 -71.50
N GLU A 151 -48.59 29.68 -70.28
CA GLU A 151 -49.74 30.54 -69.99
C GLU A 151 -49.71 31.86 -70.79
N LYS A 152 -48.52 32.40 -71.07
CA LYS A 152 -48.35 33.69 -71.77
C LYS A 152 -48.39 33.56 -73.30
N ASP A 153 -47.90 32.45 -73.84
CA ASP A 153 -47.81 32.23 -75.29
C ASP A 153 -49.05 31.52 -75.88
N LEU A 154 -50.01 31.08 -75.06
CA LEU A 154 -51.26 30.49 -75.53
C LEU A 154 -52.16 31.54 -76.21
N ASN A 155 -52.16 31.55 -77.55
CA ASN A 155 -53.16 32.22 -78.38
C ASN A 155 -54.33 31.26 -78.68
N GLU A 156 -55.50 31.81 -79.05
CA GLU A 156 -56.70 31.07 -79.47
C GLU A 156 -56.43 30.08 -80.63
N ALA A 157 -55.36 30.32 -81.40
CA ALA A 157 -54.87 29.42 -82.45
C ALA A 157 -54.17 28.16 -81.89
N ASP A 158 -53.34 28.29 -80.87
CA ASP A 158 -52.58 27.17 -80.27
C ASP A 158 -53.52 26.21 -79.53
N HIS A 159 -54.62 26.74 -78.97
CA HIS A 159 -55.67 25.93 -78.36
C HIS A 159 -56.34 24.98 -79.36
N LYS A 160 -56.56 25.42 -80.60
CA LYS A 160 -57.10 24.56 -81.68
C LYS A 160 -56.09 23.52 -82.14
N GLU A 161 -54.80 23.86 -82.20
CA GLU A 161 -53.75 22.91 -82.55
C GLU A 161 -53.59 21.82 -81.48
N LEU A 162 -53.60 22.16 -80.20
CA LEU A 162 -53.55 21.20 -79.09
C LEU A 162 -54.77 20.28 -79.07
N ILE A 163 -55.97 20.81 -79.32
CA ILE A 163 -57.20 20.00 -79.46
C ILE A 163 -57.09 19.04 -80.63
N ASN A 164 -56.61 19.49 -81.79
CA ASN A 164 -56.42 18.62 -82.96
C ASN A 164 -55.38 17.52 -82.71
N LYS A 165 -54.28 17.85 -82.00
CA LYS A 165 -53.23 16.88 -81.62
C LYS A 165 -53.73 15.85 -80.62
N PHE A 166 -54.54 16.27 -79.64
CA PHE A 166 -55.19 15.37 -78.70
C PHE A 166 -56.23 14.48 -79.41
N ILE A 167 -57.00 15.03 -80.35
CA ILE A 167 -57.94 14.25 -81.18
C ILE A 167 -57.19 13.25 -82.07
N SER A 168 -56.02 13.60 -82.61
CA SER A 168 -55.22 12.65 -83.40
C SER A 168 -54.60 11.54 -82.54
N GLU A 169 -54.05 11.87 -81.38
CA GLU A 169 -53.34 10.90 -80.53
C GLU A 169 -54.30 9.95 -79.78
N VAL A 170 -55.49 10.45 -79.41
CA VAL A 170 -56.59 9.63 -78.85
C VAL A 170 -57.39 8.91 -79.95
N GLY A 171 -57.47 9.50 -81.15
CA GLY A 171 -58.10 8.88 -82.32
C GLY A 171 -57.26 7.74 -82.92
N GLU A 172 -55.94 7.80 -82.84
CA GLU A 172 -55.03 6.71 -83.24
C GLU A 172 -55.02 5.54 -82.25
N THR A 173 -55.35 5.76 -80.97
CA THR A 173 -55.33 4.70 -79.95
C THR A 173 -56.66 3.94 -79.80
N GLN A 174 -57.68 4.20 -80.63
CA GLN A 174 -58.98 3.49 -80.58
C GLN A 174 -59.30 2.60 -81.81
N TRP A 175 -58.30 2.23 -82.62
CA TRP A 175 -58.43 1.18 -83.66
C TRP A 175 -57.20 0.25 -83.70
N GLN A 176 -56.87 -0.38 -82.58
CA GLN A 176 -56.16 -1.67 -82.57
C GLN A 176 -56.78 -2.58 -81.51
N ASN A 177 -57.72 -3.41 -81.96
CA ASN A 177 -57.77 -4.80 -81.48
C ASN A 177 -56.47 -5.51 -81.85
#